data_AF-A0A9Q0E7J4-F1
#
_entry.id   AF-A0A9Q0E7J4-F1
#
_cell.length_a   1.000
_cell.length_b   1.000
_cell.length_c   1.000
_cell.angle_alpha   90.00
_cell.angle_beta   90.00
_cell.angle_gamma   90.00
#
_symmetry.space_group_name_H-M   'P 1'
#
loop_
_entity.id
_entity.type
_entity.pdbx_description
1 polymer ?
#
loop_
_entity_poly.entity_id
_entity_poly.type
_entity_poly.pdbx_seq_one_letter_code
_entity_poly.pdbx_strand_id
1 'polypeptide(L)'
;MGGVKQEQGEGTQSKGHASDPVHEEPKKRGWPKGKKRKKVLPNGPKAPVTGYVRFLNERREQMRAQYPDLPFPEITKRLGAEWSRLVPIDKQRYLDEAEREKAQYARDLKEYHQTETFQITTAKIQDKKVKKEDPPSVIINTSSGSALQRAPDMTSRFDIPIFTEEFLDQNKAREAELRRLRKANVDFEEQNAVLQRHIKDMCSAKDRLEAELGQDELRTQALHKHLLAIKHTLVSSLSSVALPGTGETPSMGSLDSYLSRLSGALEGNPVKHRTLLNQVRDVLSHLDSEKL
;
A
#
# COMPACT_ATOMS: atom_id res chain seq x y z
N MET A 1 -39.11 37.63 -14.48
CA MET A 1 -38.43 38.21 -15.65
C MET A 1 -37.85 37.03 -16.42
N GLY A 2 -38.42 36.48 -17.49
CA GLY A 2 -39.33 37.00 -18.51
C GLY A 2 -38.71 36.67 -19.87
N GLY A 3 -39.44 35.94 -20.74
CA GLY A 3 -39.17 35.77 -22.18
C GLY A 3 -38.30 34.55 -22.54
N VAL A 4 -38.74 33.42 -23.15
CA VAL A 4 -39.71 33.12 -24.23
C VAL A 4 -39.28 33.64 -25.61
N LYS A 5 -38.88 32.74 -26.54
CA LYS A 5 -39.47 32.50 -27.90
C LYS A 5 -38.57 31.63 -28.80
N GLN A 6 -39.08 30.46 -29.26
CA GLN A 6 -39.65 30.12 -30.60
C GLN A 6 -38.56 29.71 -31.62
N GLU A 7 -38.70 28.77 -32.57
CA GLU A 7 -39.80 27.94 -33.10
C GLU A 7 -39.15 26.77 -33.92
N GLN A 8 -39.62 25.53 -33.77
CA GLN A 8 -40.44 24.70 -34.70
C GLN A 8 -39.98 24.50 -36.16
N GLY A 9 -40.10 23.24 -36.60
CA GLY A 9 -40.13 22.80 -38.00
C GLY A 9 -40.26 21.26 -38.12
N GLU A 10 -41.49 20.77 -38.26
CA GLU A 10 -41.90 19.36 -38.51
C GLU A 10 -41.92 18.97 -40.00
N GLY A 11 -41.92 17.65 -40.27
CA GLY A 11 -42.52 16.99 -41.46
C GLY A 11 -41.58 16.77 -42.66
N THR A 12 -41.57 15.65 -43.41
CA THR A 12 -42.62 14.65 -43.68
C THR A 12 -42.01 13.40 -44.38
N GLN A 13 -42.68 12.25 -44.19
CA GLN A 13 -42.72 10.95 -44.91
C GLN A 13 -42.37 10.95 -46.43
N SER A 14 -41.99 9.88 -47.16
CA SER A 14 -42.30 8.43 -47.15
C SER A 14 -41.49 7.65 -48.23
N LYS A 15 -41.63 6.31 -48.21
CA LYS A 15 -41.33 5.25 -49.22
C LYS A 15 -39.85 4.86 -49.37
N GLY A 16 -39.41 3.60 -49.24
CA GLY A 16 -40.09 2.32 -49.24
C GLY A 16 -39.62 1.48 -50.44
N HIS A 17 -38.63 0.61 -50.26
CA HIS A 17 -38.45 -0.63 -51.02
C HIS A 17 -37.58 -1.62 -50.25
N ALA A 18 -38.12 -2.83 -50.10
CA ALA A 18 -37.51 -3.99 -49.47
C ALA A 18 -36.75 -4.83 -50.50
N SER A 19 -35.64 -5.46 -50.11
CA SER A 19 -35.25 -6.79 -50.61
C SER A 19 -34.20 -7.44 -49.70
N ASP A 20 -34.65 -8.55 -49.14
CA ASP A 20 -34.02 -9.75 -48.57
C ASP A 20 -32.81 -9.76 -47.62
N PRO A 21 -32.85 -10.66 -46.60
CA PRO A 21 -31.84 -10.79 -45.55
C PRO A 21 -30.72 -11.75 -45.98
N VAL A 22 -29.48 -11.25 -46.01
CA VAL A 22 -28.33 -12.15 -46.09
C VAL A 22 -28.13 -12.80 -44.72
N HIS A 23 -28.32 -14.11 -44.71
CA HIS A 23 -28.03 -15.04 -43.63
C HIS A 23 -26.53 -14.97 -43.28
N GLU A 24 -26.14 -14.22 -42.25
CA GLU A 24 -24.80 -14.33 -41.67
C GLU A 24 -24.73 -15.59 -40.80
N GLU A 25 -24.00 -16.60 -41.28
CA GLU A 25 -23.56 -17.71 -40.43
C GLU A 25 -22.70 -17.18 -39.26
N PRO A 26 -22.95 -17.62 -38.01
CA PRO A 26 -22.11 -17.24 -36.89
C PRO A 26 -20.76 -17.95 -37.03
N LYS A 27 -19.78 -17.24 -37.57
CA LYS A 27 -18.37 -17.65 -37.56
C LYS A 27 -17.98 -18.04 -36.13
N LYS A 28 -17.68 -19.32 -35.95
CA LYS A 28 -17.19 -19.92 -34.69
C LYS A 28 -15.98 -19.12 -34.22
N ARG A 29 -16.20 -18.22 -33.25
CA ARG A 29 -15.14 -17.50 -32.55
C ARG A 29 -14.24 -18.55 -31.90
N GLY A 30 -13.02 -18.68 -32.42
CA GLY A 30 -12.01 -19.57 -31.86
C GLY A 30 -11.79 -19.27 -30.39
N TRP A 31 -11.86 -20.31 -29.56
CA TRP A 31 -11.58 -20.22 -28.12
C TRP A 31 -10.19 -19.59 -27.93
N PRO A 32 -10.03 -18.50 -27.17
CA PRO A 32 -8.70 -17.94 -26.92
C PRO A 32 -7.86 -18.99 -26.19
N LYS A 33 -6.77 -19.44 -26.82
CA LYS A 33 -5.81 -20.39 -26.23
C LYS A 33 -5.41 -19.86 -24.84
N GLY A 34 -5.79 -20.61 -23.81
CA GLY A 34 -5.67 -20.22 -22.42
C GLY A 34 -4.26 -19.77 -22.04
N LYS A 35 -4.18 -18.81 -21.11
CA LYS A 35 -2.95 -18.41 -20.43
C LYS A 35 -2.18 -19.68 -20.02
N LYS A 36 -0.94 -19.85 -20.48
CA LYS A 36 -0.04 -20.91 -20.04
C LYS A 36 -0.08 -20.93 -18.49
N ARG A 37 -0.49 -22.07 -17.91
CA ARG A 37 -0.48 -22.29 -16.46
C ARG A 37 0.88 -21.85 -15.93
N LYS A 38 0.92 -20.97 -14.92
CA LYS A 38 2.15 -20.62 -14.21
C LYS A 38 2.85 -21.93 -13.83
N LYS A 39 4.17 -22.02 -14.09
CA LYS A 39 4.97 -23.18 -13.73
C LYS A 39 4.70 -23.49 -12.26
N VAL A 40 4.26 -24.71 -11.98
CA VAL A 40 4.07 -25.21 -10.61
C VAL A 40 5.40 -24.98 -9.91
N LEU A 41 5.38 -24.15 -8.86
CA LEU A 41 6.55 -23.97 -8.01
C LEU A 41 6.90 -25.37 -7.46
N PRO A 42 8.12 -25.88 -7.65
CA PRO A 42 8.53 -27.12 -7.00
C PRO A 42 8.30 -26.95 -5.50
N ASN A 43 7.35 -27.70 -4.94
CA ASN A 43 6.93 -27.68 -3.52
C ASN A 43 6.10 -26.48 -3.03
N GLY A 44 5.51 -25.66 -3.92
CA GLY A 44 4.56 -24.62 -3.51
C GLY A 44 3.15 -25.15 -3.23
N PRO A 45 2.32 -24.42 -2.46
CA PRO A 45 0.92 -24.79 -2.26
C PRO A 45 0.20 -24.93 -3.62
N LYS A 46 -0.75 -25.86 -3.72
CA LYS A 46 -1.48 -26.13 -4.98
C LYS A 46 -2.67 -25.19 -5.10
N ALA A 47 -2.84 -24.59 -6.27
CA ALA A 47 -3.95 -23.67 -6.51
C ALA A 47 -5.31 -24.36 -6.29
N PRO A 48 -6.23 -23.73 -5.52
CA PRO A 48 -7.54 -24.31 -5.24
C PRO A 48 -8.41 -24.33 -6.49
N VAL A 49 -9.35 -25.27 -6.52
CA VAL A 49 -10.33 -25.39 -7.61
C VAL A 49 -11.46 -24.38 -7.43
N THR A 50 -12.01 -23.89 -8.54
CA THR A 50 -13.18 -22.99 -8.49
C THR A 50 -14.42 -23.72 -7.99
N GLY A 51 -15.44 -23.00 -7.51
CA GLY A 51 -16.67 -23.60 -7.00
C GLY A 51 -17.37 -24.50 -8.03
N TYR A 52 -17.37 -24.10 -9.30
CA TYR A 52 -17.87 -24.94 -10.39
C TYR A 52 -17.07 -26.23 -10.55
N VAL A 53 -15.74 -26.16 -10.53
CA VAL A 53 -14.88 -27.35 -10.66
C VAL A 53 -15.00 -28.26 -9.44
N ARG A 54 -15.20 -27.70 -8.24
CA ARG A 54 -15.51 -28.46 -7.03
C ARG A 54 -16.79 -29.29 -7.19
N PHE A 55 -17.88 -28.63 -7.60
CA PHE A 55 -19.15 -29.30 -7.90
C PHE A 55 -18.98 -30.40 -8.96
N LEU A 56 -18.29 -30.10 -10.06
CA LEU A 56 -18.03 -31.09 -11.11
C LEU A 56 -17.23 -32.28 -10.58
N ASN A 57 -16.23 -32.09 -9.73
CA ASN A 57 -15.42 -33.18 -9.20
C ASN A 57 -16.24 -34.12 -8.29
N GLU A 58 -17.00 -33.54 -7.36
CA GLU A 58 -17.87 -34.30 -6.44
C GLU A 58 -18.93 -35.09 -7.20
N ARG A 59 -19.64 -34.46 -8.13
CA ARG A 59 -20.72 -35.11 -8.89
C ARG A 59 -20.21 -36.04 -9.97
N ARG A 60 -19.02 -35.81 -10.53
CA ARG A 60 -18.40 -36.71 -11.51
C ARG A 60 -18.06 -38.05 -10.89
N GLU A 61 -17.61 -38.10 -9.64
CA GLU A 61 -17.35 -39.35 -8.94
C GLU A 61 -18.65 -40.16 -8.77
N GLN A 62 -19.73 -39.49 -8.33
CA GLN A 62 -21.06 -40.09 -8.20
C GLN A 62 -21.59 -40.61 -9.56
N MET A 63 -21.46 -39.82 -10.62
CA MET A 63 -21.93 -40.20 -11.97
C MET A 63 -21.10 -41.33 -12.58
N ARG A 64 -19.80 -41.41 -12.29
CA ARG A 64 -18.95 -42.54 -12.72
C ARG A 64 -19.29 -43.83 -12.00
N ALA A 65 -19.70 -43.75 -10.73
CA ALA A 65 -20.16 -44.91 -9.98
C ALA A 65 -21.52 -45.43 -10.47
N GLN A 66 -22.44 -44.53 -10.84
CA GLN A 66 -23.77 -44.89 -11.34
C GLN A 66 -23.77 -45.30 -12.82
N TYR A 67 -22.90 -44.71 -13.63
CA TYR A 67 -22.81 -44.95 -15.07
C TYR A 67 -21.37 -45.22 -15.49
N PRO A 68 -20.81 -46.41 -15.16
CA PRO A 68 -19.42 -46.74 -15.45
C PRO A 68 -19.12 -46.83 -16.96
N ASP A 69 -20.12 -47.13 -17.79
CA ASP A 69 -19.99 -47.26 -19.25
C ASP A 69 -20.04 -45.93 -20.00
N LEU A 70 -20.37 -44.83 -19.31
CA LEU A 70 -20.53 -43.52 -19.94
C LEU A 70 -19.18 -42.82 -20.13
N PRO A 71 -18.87 -42.30 -21.33
CA PRO A 71 -17.60 -41.65 -21.58
C PRO A 71 -17.50 -40.30 -20.85
N PHE A 72 -16.29 -39.95 -20.40
CA PHE A 72 -16.00 -38.73 -19.62
C PHE A 72 -16.57 -37.42 -20.19
N PRO A 73 -16.55 -37.17 -21.52
CA PRO A 73 -17.15 -35.96 -22.10
C PRO A 73 -18.66 -35.87 -21.87
N GLU A 74 -19.38 -36.99 -21.95
CA GLU A 74 -20.84 -37.02 -21.75
C GLU A 74 -21.22 -36.80 -20.29
N ILE A 75 -20.46 -37.37 -19.36
CA ILE A 75 -20.62 -37.10 -17.92
C ILE A 75 -20.41 -35.61 -17.64
N THR A 76 -19.32 -35.02 -18.16
CA THR A 76 -19.02 -33.61 -17.93
C THR A 76 -20.06 -32.68 -18.55
N LYS A 77 -20.63 -33.04 -19.71
CA LYS A 77 -21.72 -32.30 -20.36
C LYS A 77 -22.99 -32.29 -19.51
N ARG A 78 -23.39 -33.44 -18.97
CA ARG A 78 -24.57 -33.56 -18.08
C ARG A 78 -24.39 -32.73 -16.81
N LEU A 79 -23.22 -32.80 -16.18
CA LEU A 79 -22.91 -32.03 -14.97
C LEU A 79 -22.88 -30.52 -15.22
N GLY A 80 -22.40 -30.09 -16.40
CA GLY A 80 -22.47 -28.68 -16.79
C GLY A 80 -23.91 -28.15 -16.88
N ALA A 81 -24.81 -28.97 -17.41
CA ALA A 81 -26.24 -28.63 -17.45
C ALA A 81 -26.88 -28.63 -16.05
N GLU A 82 -26.48 -29.55 -15.17
CA GLU A 82 -26.92 -29.62 -13.77
C GLU A 82 -26.49 -28.37 -12.99
N TRP A 83 -25.24 -27.93 -13.14
CA TRP A 83 -24.75 -26.69 -12.52
C TRP A 83 -25.54 -25.44 -12.92
N SER A 84 -25.96 -25.35 -14.19
CA SER A 84 -26.78 -24.24 -14.66
C SER A 84 -28.21 -24.27 -14.13
N ARG A 85 -28.71 -25.46 -13.73
CA ARG A 85 -30.06 -25.66 -13.15
C ARG A 85 -30.07 -25.70 -11.63
N LEU A 86 -28.89 -25.67 -10.99
CA LEU A 86 -28.75 -25.74 -9.55
C LEU A 86 -29.38 -24.52 -8.86
N VAL A 87 -30.04 -24.74 -7.73
CA VAL A 87 -30.66 -23.67 -6.93
C VAL A 87 -29.57 -22.69 -6.48
N PRO A 88 -29.84 -21.37 -6.48
CA PRO A 88 -28.84 -20.37 -6.11
C PRO A 88 -28.16 -20.62 -4.75
N ILE A 89 -28.90 -21.16 -3.76
CA ILE A 89 -28.37 -21.46 -2.43
C ILE A 89 -27.30 -22.56 -2.45
N ASP A 90 -27.54 -23.64 -3.18
CA ASP A 90 -26.59 -24.75 -3.30
C ASP A 90 -25.38 -24.32 -4.14
N LYS A 91 -25.61 -23.52 -5.18
CA LYS A 91 -24.54 -22.93 -5.98
C LYS A 91 -23.65 -22.01 -5.15
N GLN A 92 -24.26 -21.19 -4.28
CA GLN A 92 -23.55 -20.28 -3.40
C GLN A 92 -22.65 -21.03 -2.42
N ARG A 93 -23.12 -22.13 -1.83
CA ARG A 93 -22.30 -23.00 -0.97
C ARG A 93 -20.98 -23.42 -1.63
N TYR A 94 -21.02 -23.82 -2.90
CA TYR A 94 -19.82 -24.19 -3.64
C TYR A 94 -18.89 -23.01 -3.95
N LEU A 95 -19.45 -21.81 -4.16
CA LEU A 95 -18.69 -20.59 -4.40
C LEU A 95 -18.01 -20.09 -3.12
N ASP A 96 -18.74 -20.09 -2.00
CA ASP A 96 -18.23 -19.67 -0.69
C ASP A 96 -17.08 -20.57 -0.23
N GLU A 97 -17.23 -21.89 -0.40
CA GLU A 97 -16.18 -22.86 -0.10
C GLU A 97 -14.92 -22.64 -0.96
N ALA A 98 -15.11 -22.36 -2.25
CA ALA A 98 -14.00 -22.06 -3.14
C ALA A 98 -13.30 -20.73 -2.80
N GLU A 99 -14.05 -19.72 -2.37
CA GLU A 99 -13.48 -18.44 -1.93
C GLU A 99 -12.72 -18.59 -0.62
N ARG A 100 -13.21 -19.41 0.32
CA ARG A 100 -12.51 -19.77 1.55
C ARG A 100 -11.17 -20.44 1.27
N GLU A 101 -11.14 -21.45 0.41
CA GLU A 101 -9.89 -22.11 0.02
C GLU A 101 -8.94 -21.19 -0.76
N LYS A 102 -9.48 -20.29 -1.59
CA LYS A 102 -8.70 -19.25 -2.26
C LYS A 102 -8.05 -18.29 -1.27
N ALA A 103 -8.76 -17.91 -0.22
CA ALA A 103 -8.21 -17.08 0.86
C ALA A 103 -7.14 -17.83 1.67
N GLN A 104 -7.32 -19.12 1.94
CA GLN A 104 -6.31 -19.95 2.59
C GLN A 104 -5.06 -20.10 1.71
N TYR A 105 -5.23 -20.45 0.43
CA TYR A 105 -4.12 -20.54 -0.53
C TYR A 105 -3.33 -19.24 -0.66
N ALA A 106 -4.01 -18.09 -0.63
CA ALA A 106 -3.33 -16.79 -0.66
C ALA A 106 -2.45 -16.56 0.59
N ARG A 107 -2.89 -17.02 1.76
CA ARG A 107 -2.10 -16.99 3.00
C ARG A 107 -0.91 -17.95 2.92
N ASP A 108 -1.15 -19.20 2.55
CA ASP A 108 -0.10 -20.23 2.43
C ASP A 108 0.96 -19.85 1.39
N LEU A 109 0.54 -19.22 0.28
CA LEU A 109 1.45 -18.74 -0.76
C LEU A 109 2.31 -17.58 -0.26
N LYS A 110 1.76 -16.69 0.57
CA LYS A 110 2.49 -15.59 1.19
C LYS A 110 3.55 -16.11 2.16
N GLU A 111 3.18 -17.09 2.99
CA GLU A 111 4.09 -17.76 3.93
C GLU A 111 5.19 -18.56 3.20
N TYR A 112 4.82 -19.27 2.14
CA TYR A 112 5.77 -19.99 1.28
C TYR A 112 6.81 -19.03 0.66
N HIS A 113 6.41 -17.85 0.22
CA HIS A 113 7.35 -16.84 -0.30
C HIS A 113 8.27 -16.25 0.78
N GLN A 114 7.89 -16.30 2.05
CA GLN A 114 8.70 -15.82 3.18
C GLN A 114 9.69 -16.88 3.70
N THR A 115 9.48 -18.15 3.36
CA THR A 115 10.34 -19.25 3.83
C THR A 115 11.67 -19.27 3.06
N GLU A 116 12.78 -19.61 3.73
CA GLU A 116 14.13 -19.74 3.16
C GLU A 116 14.18 -20.68 1.93
N THR A 117 13.25 -21.64 1.84
CA THR A 117 13.09 -22.56 0.71
C THR A 117 12.79 -21.85 -0.62
N PHE A 118 12.06 -20.72 -0.61
CA PHE A 118 11.80 -19.91 -1.80
C PHE A 118 13.03 -19.11 -2.24
N GLN A 119 13.85 -18.63 -1.29
CA GLN A 119 15.10 -17.91 -1.57
C GLN A 119 16.16 -18.85 -2.17
N ILE A 120 16.29 -20.07 -1.63
CA ILE A 120 17.23 -21.08 -2.12
C ILE A 120 16.84 -21.58 -3.53
N THR A 121 15.54 -21.73 -3.81
CA THR A 121 15.08 -22.19 -5.13
C THR A 121 15.13 -21.09 -6.19
N THR A 122 14.89 -19.83 -5.84
CA THR A 122 15.06 -18.70 -6.76
C THR A 122 16.54 -18.46 -7.11
N ALA A 123 17.46 -18.57 -6.14
CA ALA A 123 18.91 -18.49 -6.38
C ALA A 123 19.41 -19.60 -7.33
N LYS A 124 18.99 -20.86 -7.13
CA LYS A 124 19.36 -21.99 -8.01
C LYS A 124 18.82 -21.86 -9.43
N ILE A 125 17.68 -21.20 -9.63
CA ILE A 125 17.10 -20.95 -10.96
C ILE A 125 17.85 -19.84 -11.69
N GLN A 126 18.41 -18.85 -10.96
CA GLN A 126 19.23 -17.79 -11.53
C GLN A 126 20.63 -18.30 -11.93
N ASP A 127 21.28 -19.14 -11.12
CA ASP A 127 22.58 -19.76 -11.47
C ASP A 127 22.53 -20.62 -12.74
N LYS A 128 21.43 -21.37 -12.95
CA LYS A 128 21.24 -22.15 -14.19
C LYS A 128 21.01 -21.28 -15.42
N LYS A 129 20.63 -20.01 -15.24
CA LYS A 129 20.37 -19.05 -16.32
C LYS A 129 21.64 -18.27 -16.70
N VAL A 130 22.53 -18.01 -15.73
CA VAL A 130 23.84 -17.39 -15.96
C VAL A 130 24.81 -18.35 -16.66
N LYS A 131 24.75 -19.65 -16.35
CA LYS A 131 25.65 -20.67 -16.97
C LYS A 131 25.37 -20.97 -18.46
N LYS A 132 24.40 -20.30 -19.09
CA LYS A 132 24.01 -20.53 -20.49
C LYS A 132 24.39 -19.39 -21.44
N GLU A 133 24.94 -18.30 -20.92
CA GLU A 133 25.31 -17.10 -21.66
C GLU A 133 26.81 -16.87 -21.48
N ASP A 134 27.64 -17.56 -22.27
CA ASP A 134 28.97 -17.11 -22.71
C ASP A 134 29.51 -18.10 -23.78
N PRO A 135 29.73 -17.66 -25.04
CA PRO A 135 30.41 -18.43 -26.07
C PRO A 135 31.85 -17.94 -26.28
N PRO A 136 32.80 -18.79 -26.73
CA PRO A 136 33.99 -18.31 -27.41
C PRO A 136 33.86 -18.45 -28.94
N SER A 137 34.34 -17.40 -29.58
CA SER A 137 34.36 -17.10 -31.01
C SER A 137 35.32 -17.99 -31.84
N VAL A 138 35.13 -17.88 -33.16
CA VAL A 138 36.09 -18.12 -34.28
C VAL A 138 36.35 -19.58 -34.68
N ILE A 139 35.81 -19.97 -35.86
CA ILE A 139 36.60 -20.61 -36.93
C ILE A 139 36.08 -20.11 -38.31
N ILE A 140 37.00 -19.54 -39.08
CA ILE A 140 36.92 -19.32 -40.52
C ILE A 140 37.39 -20.61 -41.20
N ASN A 141 36.66 -21.14 -42.21
CA ASN A 141 37.24 -21.61 -43.48
C ASN A 141 36.20 -22.04 -44.53
N THR A 142 36.27 -21.31 -45.66
CA THR A 142 36.31 -21.74 -47.06
C THR A 142 35.95 -23.19 -47.46
N SER A 143 35.03 -23.34 -48.43
CA SER A 143 35.27 -23.85 -49.80
C SER A 143 34.05 -24.55 -50.45
N SER A 144 33.74 -24.11 -51.66
CA SER A 144 33.22 -24.82 -52.85
C SER A 144 32.37 -26.10 -52.72
N GLY A 145 31.19 -26.08 -53.35
CA GLY A 145 30.48 -27.28 -53.78
C GLY A 145 29.27 -26.96 -54.66
N SER A 146 29.48 -26.93 -55.98
CA SER A 146 28.43 -26.85 -56.99
C SER A 146 27.74 -28.21 -57.14
N ALA A 147 26.40 -28.25 -57.04
CA ALA A 147 25.59 -29.34 -57.60
C ALA A 147 24.15 -28.86 -57.83
N LEU A 148 23.84 -28.61 -59.11
CA LEU A 148 22.48 -28.55 -59.63
C LEU A 148 21.76 -29.89 -59.37
N GLN A 149 20.56 -29.87 -58.79
CA GLN A 149 19.38 -30.49 -59.41
C GLN A 149 18.07 -30.26 -58.63
N ARG A 150 17.03 -30.01 -59.46
CA ARG A 150 15.60 -30.22 -59.27
C ARG A 150 14.78 -29.05 -58.72
N ALA A 151 14.05 -28.42 -59.65
CA ALA A 151 13.06 -27.39 -59.40
C ALA A 151 11.94 -27.87 -58.46
N PRO A 152 11.53 -27.04 -57.49
CA PRO A 152 10.19 -27.10 -56.94
C PRO A 152 9.32 -25.98 -57.54
N ASP A 153 8.12 -26.41 -57.88
CA ASP A 153 6.92 -25.69 -58.27
C ASP A 153 6.83 -24.18 -57.94
N MET A 154 6.51 -23.39 -58.98
CA MET A 154 6.26 -21.95 -58.97
C MET A 154 4.83 -21.64 -58.49
N THR A 155 4.49 -21.99 -57.25
CA THR A 155 3.26 -21.53 -56.59
C THR A 155 3.48 -20.77 -55.29
N SER A 156 4.71 -20.72 -54.77
CA SER A 156 5.07 -19.98 -53.54
C SER A 156 5.94 -18.74 -53.82
N ARG A 157 5.63 -17.98 -54.87
CA ARG A 157 6.37 -16.75 -55.22
C ARG A 157 5.76 -15.45 -54.65
N PHE A 158 4.67 -15.54 -53.89
CA PHE A 158 3.93 -14.37 -53.39
C PHE A 158 3.85 -14.22 -51.87
N ASP A 159 4.52 -15.06 -51.07
CA ASP A 159 4.61 -14.81 -49.62
C ASP A 159 5.92 -14.08 -49.32
N ILE A 160 5.82 -12.76 -49.26
CA ILE A 160 6.82 -11.94 -48.57
C ILE A 160 6.79 -12.41 -47.10
N PRO A 161 7.91 -12.90 -46.50
CA PRO A 161 7.94 -13.41 -45.12
C PRO A 161 7.94 -12.29 -44.07
N ILE A 162 7.10 -11.27 -44.26
CA ILE A 162 6.86 -10.21 -43.26
C ILE A 162 6.05 -10.70 -42.06
N PHE A 163 5.48 -11.91 -42.15
CA PHE A 163 4.72 -12.56 -41.09
C PHE A 163 5.24 -13.98 -40.82
N THR A 164 6.56 -14.16 -40.72
CA THR A 164 7.08 -15.42 -40.16
C THR A 164 6.52 -15.62 -38.75
N GLU A 165 6.27 -16.88 -38.38
CA GLU A 165 5.78 -17.25 -37.05
C GLU A 165 6.68 -16.66 -35.95
N GLU A 166 7.98 -16.60 -36.21
CA GLU A 166 8.98 -15.99 -35.34
C GLU A 166 8.79 -14.47 -35.16
N PHE A 167 8.53 -13.72 -36.24
CA PHE A 167 8.26 -12.27 -36.15
C PHE A 167 7.00 -11.98 -35.33
N LEU A 168 5.95 -12.78 -35.53
CA LEU A 168 4.69 -12.66 -34.78
C LEU A 168 4.88 -12.95 -33.29
N ASP A 169 5.64 -14.00 -32.94
CA ASP A 169 5.94 -14.34 -31.55
C ASP A 169 6.81 -13.29 -30.87
N GLN A 170 7.82 -12.75 -31.55
CA GLN A 170 8.63 -11.63 -31.05
C GLN A 170 7.78 -10.37 -30.83
N ASN A 171 6.89 -10.04 -31.78
CA ASN A 171 5.99 -8.90 -31.63
C ASN A 171 5.03 -9.10 -30.44
N LYS A 172 4.48 -10.30 -30.29
CA LYS A 172 3.63 -10.66 -29.14
C LYS A 172 4.38 -10.60 -27.81
N ALA A 173 5.64 -11.04 -27.79
CA ALA A 173 6.50 -10.94 -26.60
C ALA A 173 6.79 -9.48 -26.24
N ARG A 174 7.13 -8.63 -27.22
CA ARG A 174 7.31 -7.19 -27.03
C ARG A 174 6.04 -6.51 -26.52
N GLU A 175 4.89 -6.82 -27.12
CA GLU A 175 3.59 -6.33 -26.67
C GLU A 175 3.22 -6.77 -25.25
N ALA A 176 3.60 -8.00 -24.87
CA ALA A 176 3.40 -8.48 -23.51
C ALA A 176 4.31 -7.73 -22.51
N GLU A 177 5.56 -7.48 -22.89
CA GLU A 177 6.51 -6.74 -22.06
C GLU A 177 6.10 -5.27 -21.90
N LEU A 178 5.66 -4.61 -22.97
CA LEU A 178 5.12 -3.24 -22.90
C LEU A 178 3.92 -3.16 -21.96
N ARG A 179 3.02 -4.14 -21.99
CA ARG A 179 1.89 -4.19 -21.02
C ARG A 179 2.39 -4.38 -19.59
N ARG A 180 3.40 -5.21 -19.37
CA ARG A 180 4.00 -5.44 -18.05
C ARG A 180 4.66 -4.15 -17.52
N LEU A 181 5.41 -3.46 -18.37
CA LEU A 181 6.07 -2.20 -18.04
C LEU A 181 5.06 -1.10 -17.74
N ARG A 182 4.02 -0.94 -18.57
CA ARG A 182 2.94 0.03 -18.31
C ARG A 182 2.27 -0.23 -16.95
N LYS A 183 1.98 -1.50 -16.64
CA LYS A 183 1.42 -1.86 -15.33
C LYS A 183 2.38 -1.50 -14.20
N ALA A 184 3.66 -1.88 -14.30
CA ALA A 184 4.65 -1.57 -13.28
C ALA A 184 4.81 -0.05 -13.07
N ASN A 185 4.73 0.74 -14.14
CA ASN A 185 4.81 2.20 -14.04
C ASN A 185 3.62 2.78 -13.27
N VAL A 186 2.40 2.30 -13.55
CA VAL A 186 1.20 2.70 -12.77
C VAL A 186 1.35 2.29 -11.30
N ASP A 187 1.80 1.06 -11.03
CA ASP A 187 2.03 0.59 -9.65
C ASP A 187 3.06 1.49 -8.92
N PHE A 188 4.12 1.94 -9.60
CA PHE A 188 5.11 2.88 -9.03
C PHE A 188 4.57 4.30 -8.85
N GLU A 189 3.76 4.80 -9.79
CA GLU A 189 3.08 6.09 -9.68
C GLU A 189 2.15 6.11 -8.45
N GLU A 190 1.39 5.04 -8.24
CA GLU A 190 0.55 4.88 -7.05
C GLU A 190 1.37 4.86 -5.75
N GLN A 191 2.47 4.11 -5.71
CA GLN A 191 3.38 4.09 -4.55
C GLN A 191 3.97 5.48 -4.26
N ASN A 192 4.43 6.17 -5.29
CA ASN A 192 4.97 7.52 -5.16
C ASN A 192 3.91 8.50 -4.63
N ALA A 193 2.66 8.40 -5.08
CA ALA A 193 1.56 9.23 -4.58
C ALA A 193 1.28 8.97 -3.09
N VAL A 194 1.34 7.70 -2.64
CA VAL A 194 1.20 7.35 -1.22
C VAL A 194 2.35 7.92 -0.39
N LEU A 195 3.60 7.78 -0.86
CA LEU A 195 4.77 8.32 -0.18
C LEU A 195 4.70 9.85 -0.08
N GLN A 196 4.31 10.54 -1.15
CA GLN A 196 4.12 11.99 -1.14
C GLN A 196 3.07 12.43 -0.12
N ARG A 197 1.96 11.69 -0.01
CA ARG A 197 0.94 11.97 1.02
C ARG A 197 1.52 11.80 2.42
N HIS A 198 2.24 10.71 2.67
CA HIS A 198 2.86 10.48 3.97
C HIS A 198 3.89 11.56 4.33
N ILE A 199 4.73 11.97 3.38
CA ILE A 199 5.68 13.08 3.56
C ILE A 199 4.93 14.36 3.93
N LYS A 200 3.84 14.68 3.21
CA LYS A 200 3.03 15.85 3.52
C LYS A 200 2.45 15.81 4.94
N ASP A 201 1.89 14.66 5.33
CA ASP A 201 1.30 14.47 6.65
C ASP A 201 2.35 14.61 7.76
N MET A 202 3.56 14.08 7.54
CA MET A 202 4.70 14.20 8.45
C MET A 202 5.22 15.64 8.55
N CYS A 203 5.35 16.36 7.43
CA CYS A 203 5.70 17.78 7.45
C CYS A 203 4.65 18.59 8.23
N SER A 204 3.37 18.36 7.99
CA SER A 204 2.31 19.04 8.74
C SER A 204 2.33 18.70 10.24
N ALA A 205 2.72 17.48 10.63
CA ALA A 205 2.90 17.12 12.03
C ALA A 205 4.10 17.81 12.66
N LYS A 206 5.22 17.88 11.91
CA LYS A 206 6.41 18.63 12.32
C LYS A 206 6.08 20.09 12.57
N ASP A 207 5.41 20.76 11.63
CA ASP A 207 5.07 22.18 11.75
C ASP A 207 4.19 22.46 12.99
N ARG A 208 3.27 21.54 13.33
CA ARG A 208 2.47 21.63 14.57
C ARG A 208 3.33 21.51 15.83
N LEU A 209 4.23 20.54 15.87
CA LEU A 209 5.13 20.35 17.01
C LEU A 209 6.08 21.53 17.18
N GLU A 210 6.60 22.11 16.10
CA GLU A 210 7.43 23.32 16.15
C GLU A 210 6.62 24.51 16.70
N ALA A 211 5.35 24.65 16.32
CA ALA A 211 4.47 25.69 16.86
C ALA A 211 4.17 25.49 18.35
N GLU A 212 3.87 24.26 18.79
CA GLU A 212 3.66 23.92 20.22
C GLU A 212 4.92 24.18 21.04
N LEU A 213 6.08 23.76 20.55
CA LEU A 213 7.37 24.03 21.20
C LEU A 213 7.62 25.53 21.35
N GLY A 214 7.36 26.31 20.30
CA GLY A 214 7.49 27.77 20.36
C GLY A 214 6.55 28.41 21.39
N GLN A 215 5.32 27.90 21.55
CA GLN A 215 4.41 28.38 22.59
C GLN A 215 4.89 28.02 24.00
N ASP A 216 5.40 26.80 24.19
CA ASP A 216 5.94 26.35 25.48
C ASP A 216 7.20 27.13 25.88
N GLU A 217 8.07 27.45 24.93
CA GLU A 217 9.22 28.33 25.15
C GLU A 217 8.78 29.72 25.60
N LEU A 218 7.79 30.32 24.93
CA LEU A 218 7.23 31.62 25.31
C LEU A 218 6.59 31.57 26.71
N ARG A 219 5.83 30.52 27.02
CA ARG A 219 5.22 30.30 28.34
C ARG A 219 6.30 30.18 29.42
N THR A 220 7.34 29.40 29.17
CA THR A 220 8.45 29.20 30.11
C THR A 220 9.21 30.49 30.34
N GLN A 221 9.47 31.28 29.28
CA GLN A 221 10.09 32.59 29.39
C GLN A 221 9.23 33.56 30.20
N ALA A 222 7.91 33.56 30.00
CA ALA A 222 6.99 34.40 30.77
C ALA A 222 6.99 34.02 32.26
N LEU A 223 6.93 32.72 32.58
CA LEU A 223 7.04 32.22 33.95
C LEU A 223 8.40 32.57 34.58
N HIS A 224 9.49 32.46 33.84
CA HIS A 224 10.81 32.86 34.33
C HIS A 224 10.90 34.35 34.62
N LYS A 225 10.36 35.20 33.73
CA LYS A 225 10.27 36.66 33.96
C LYS A 225 9.45 37.00 35.20
N HIS A 226 8.32 36.34 35.38
CA HIS A 226 7.46 36.51 36.55
C HIS A 226 8.17 36.06 37.83
N LEU A 227 8.80 34.89 37.82
CA LEU A 227 9.61 34.40 38.95
C LEU A 227 10.74 35.38 39.30
N LEU A 228 11.45 35.92 38.30
CA LEU A 228 12.48 36.92 38.53
C LEU A 228 11.90 38.21 39.14
N ALA A 229 10.74 38.66 38.66
CA ALA A 229 10.06 39.83 39.22
C ALA A 229 9.72 39.60 40.70
N ILE A 230 9.14 38.45 41.04
CA ILE A 230 8.87 38.07 42.43
C ILE A 230 10.16 38.04 43.25
N LYS A 231 11.22 37.41 42.75
CA LYS A 231 12.52 37.36 43.44
C LYS A 231 13.08 38.76 43.71
N HIS A 232 13.03 39.66 42.73
CA HIS A 232 13.46 41.05 42.91
C HIS A 232 12.62 41.78 43.95
N THR A 233 11.30 41.65 43.89
CA THR A 233 10.38 42.27 44.86
C THR A 233 10.64 41.76 46.28
N LEU A 234 10.86 40.44 46.45
CA LEU A 234 11.18 39.83 47.75
C LEU A 234 12.54 40.28 48.27
N VAL A 235 13.60 40.26 47.45
CA VAL A 235 14.93 40.73 47.84
C VAL A 235 14.88 42.20 48.26
N SER A 236 14.19 43.05 47.51
CA SER A 236 14.04 44.47 47.84
C SER A 236 13.29 44.68 49.15
N SER A 237 12.15 44.00 49.33
CA SER A 237 11.30 44.17 50.52
C SER A 237 11.97 43.64 51.78
N LEU A 238 12.60 42.46 51.69
CA LEU A 238 13.26 41.79 52.82
C LEU A 238 14.68 42.30 53.08
N SER A 239 15.20 43.25 52.29
CA SER A 239 16.54 43.84 52.49
C SER A 239 16.73 44.48 53.87
N SER A 240 15.65 44.95 54.50
CA SER A 240 15.64 45.53 55.85
C SER A 240 15.66 44.48 56.97
N VAL A 241 15.44 43.21 56.64
CA VAL A 241 15.32 42.11 57.60
C VAL A 241 16.62 41.30 57.61
N ALA A 242 17.48 41.55 58.59
CA ALA A 242 18.72 40.81 58.76
C ALA A 242 18.51 39.52 59.57
N LEU A 243 19.17 38.43 59.18
CA LEU A 243 19.10 37.16 59.91
C LEU A 243 19.75 37.28 61.31
N PRO A 244 19.13 36.71 62.37
CA PRO A 244 19.71 36.69 63.71
C PRO A 244 21.07 35.97 63.74
N GLY A 245 22.07 36.62 64.35
CA GLY A 245 23.41 36.04 64.54
C GLY A 245 24.37 36.21 63.36
N THR A 246 23.88 36.21 62.11
CA THR A 246 24.72 36.39 60.92
C THR A 246 24.63 37.78 60.30
N GLY A 247 23.53 38.51 60.52
CA GLY A 247 23.30 39.82 59.89
C GLY A 247 23.10 39.76 58.37
N GLU A 248 22.97 38.56 57.81
CA GLU A 248 22.84 38.35 56.37
C GLU A 248 21.48 38.87 55.86
N THR A 249 21.51 39.56 54.72
CA THR A 249 20.34 40.05 54.00
C THR A 249 20.19 39.30 52.67
N PRO A 250 18.97 39.20 52.11
CA PRO A 250 18.74 38.43 50.89
C PRO A 250 19.39 39.09 49.67
N SER A 251 19.87 38.26 48.74
CA SER A 251 20.34 38.68 47.41
C SER A 251 19.71 37.79 46.33
N MET A 252 19.80 38.19 45.04
CA MET A 252 19.20 37.41 43.94
C MET A 252 19.71 35.96 43.86
N GLY A 253 20.96 35.69 44.27
CA GLY A 253 21.54 34.35 44.29
C GLY A 253 21.41 33.62 45.64
N SER A 254 21.11 34.34 46.73
CA SER A 254 21.03 33.76 48.08
C SER A 254 19.60 33.69 48.64
N LEU A 255 18.60 34.27 47.96
CA LEU A 255 17.23 34.41 48.46
C LEU A 255 16.66 33.09 48.99
N ASP A 256 16.75 32.00 48.22
CA ASP A 256 16.17 30.71 48.59
C ASP A 256 16.82 30.14 49.87
N SER A 257 18.14 30.32 50.01
CA SER A 257 18.90 29.93 51.20
C SER A 257 18.63 30.84 52.41
N TYR A 258 18.51 32.15 52.17
CA TYR A 258 18.12 33.13 53.19
C TYR A 258 16.71 32.84 53.72
N LEU A 259 15.73 32.59 52.85
CA LEU A 259 14.35 32.29 53.25
C LEU A 259 14.28 30.99 54.05
N SER A 260 15.03 29.96 53.67
CA SER A 260 15.12 28.71 54.42
C SER A 260 15.75 28.89 55.81
N ARG A 261 16.79 29.74 55.92
CA ARG A 261 17.38 30.10 57.22
C ARG A 261 16.45 30.96 58.06
N LEU A 262 15.72 31.88 57.43
CA LEU A 262 14.74 32.73 58.08
C LEU A 262 13.62 31.87 58.67
N SER A 263 13.02 30.96 57.88
CA SER A 263 11.98 30.07 58.38
C SER A 263 12.49 29.19 59.53
N GLY A 264 13.68 28.59 59.39
CA GLY A 264 14.28 27.79 60.47
C GLY A 264 14.53 28.58 61.76
N ALA A 265 14.97 29.83 61.66
CA ALA A 265 15.15 30.71 62.82
C ALA A 265 13.81 31.05 63.50
N LEU A 266 12.75 31.27 62.70
CA LEU A 266 11.41 31.55 63.20
C LEU A 266 10.77 30.32 63.88
N GLU A 267 10.98 29.12 63.34
CA GLU A 267 10.47 27.85 63.88
C GLU A 267 11.22 27.42 65.15
N GLY A 268 12.53 27.67 65.22
CA GLY A 268 13.38 27.21 66.33
C GLY A 268 13.12 27.89 67.67
N ASN A 269 12.73 29.18 67.69
CA ASN A 269 12.37 29.86 68.95
C ASN A 269 11.46 31.10 68.73
N PRO A 270 10.14 30.92 68.58
CA PRO A 270 9.22 31.99 68.19
C PRO A 270 9.13 33.13 69.23
N VAL A 271 9.34 32.82 70.52
CA VAL A 271 9.27 33.81 71.60
C VAL A 271 10.46 34.76 71.58
N LYS A 272 11.66 34.24 71.29
CA LYS A 272 12.89 35.05 71.15
C LYS A 272 12.88 35.91 69.89
N HIS A 273 12.26 35.43 68.81
CA HIS A 273 12.22 36.11 67.52
C HIS A 273 10.93 36.88 67.24
N ARG A 274 10.15 37.23 68.28
CA ARG A 274 8.87 37.94 68.14
C ARG A 274 8.97 39.30 67.44
N THR A 275 10.06 40.03 67.68
CA THR A 275 10.33 41.31 66.99
C THR A 275 10.61 41.10 65.50
N LEU A 276 11.42 40.09 65.17
CA LEU A 276 11.71 39.70 63.78
C LEU A 276 10.43 39.25 63.05
N LEU A 277 9.57 38.47 63.71
CA LEU A 277 8.27 38.07 63.17
C LEU A 277 7.37 39.26 62.84
N ASN A 278 7.31 40.26 63.72
CA ASN A 278 6.52 41.47 63.47
C ASN A 278 7.09 42.28 62.30
N GLN A 279 8.42 42.37 62.20
CA GLN A 279 9.09 43.07 61.11
C GLN A 279 8.85 42.38 59.76
N VAL A 280 8.97 41.04 59.70
CA VAL A 280 8.65 40.26 58.51
C VAL A 280 7.18 40.43 58.13
N ARG A 281 6.26 40.34 59.10
CA ARG A 281 4.82 40.54 58.86
C ARG A 281 4.53 41.94 58.28
N ASP A 282 5.16 42.97 58.83
CA ASP A 282 4.99 44.34 58.37
C ASP A 282 5.48 44.50 56.92
N VAL A 283 6.69 44.02 56.63
CA VAL A 283 7.27 44.03 55.27
C VAL A 283 6.40 43.25 54.29
N LEU A 284 5.92 42.06 54.65
CA LEU A 284 5.07 41.25 53.79
C LEU A 284 3.66 41.84 53.60
N SER A 285 3.14 42.61 54.56
CA SER A 285 1.83 43.26 54.43
C SER A 285 1.83 44.42 53.43
N HIS A 286 3.00 44.96 53.11
CA HIS A 286 3.19 45.99 52.10
C HIS A 286 3.60 45.42 50.73
N LEU A 287 3.72 44.08 50.60
CA LEU A 287 3.89 43.44 49.30
C LEU A 287 2.59 43.56 48.52
N ASP A 288 2.58 44.50 47.59
CA ASP A 288 1.48 44.75 46.66
C ASP A 288 1.17 43.47 45.88
N SER A 289 -0.02 42.90 46.08
CA SER A 289 -0.45 41.66 45.42
C SER A 289 -0.56 41.80 43.89
N GLU A 290 -0.61 43.04 43.37
CA GLU A 290 -0.63 43.33 41.94
C GLU A 290 0.77 43.34 41.29
N LYS A 291 1.84 43.38 42.09
CA LYS A 291 3.24 43.31 41.62
C LYS A 291 3.84 41.89 41.72
N LEU A 292 3.04 40.95 42.21
CA LEU A 292 3.39 39.55 42.42
C LEU A 292 2.95 38.67 41.27
#